data_AF-K7WR92-F1
#
_entry.id   AF-K7WR92-F1
#
_cell.length_a   1.000
_cell.length_b   1.000
_cell.length_c   1.000
_cell.angle_alpha   90.00
_cell.angle_beta   90.00
_cell.angle_gamma   90.00
#
_symmetry.space_group_name_H-M   'P 1'
#
loop_
_entity.id
_entity.type
_entity.pdbx_description
1 polymer ?
#
loop_
_entity_poly.entity_id
_entity_poly.type
_entity_poly.pdbx_seq_one_letter_code
_entity_poly.pdbx_strand_id
1 'polypeptide(L)'
;AENFDLSDSVLGAEKRKNELLEISDTCQRMPAEPAKGFKDAMQSKWFVYLVCHSLERYSSGYAHLEDRLMWPYYKASVIDSTAQPMTREDAIELIECERLKVGERGVAKGRAHREGQPGANDLHIITLGGLDENGNDACNDLTDAILEASLSVRTPEPSLGFRYSPKINEKTRRLVFENIAQGFGFPSIKHEEKNTRQMIEHYKVPPDEAAHWALVLCMAPGVGKRRGLQKTRTEGGGLIWIDKCCELAFYDGFDYSFANIQTGPKTGDATKFKAFEELFAAFEKQVEFATALHYRHKDVTRRAEIKFIESPFVASLGDACMDDGVGAFVDKTYPNPWNNTPGEQAAADSLAAVKKLVFDDKKYTMEDVVNAMKADFKGYEEMRKDMLAAPKWGND
;
A
#
# COMPACT_ATOMS: atom_id res chain seq x y z
N ALA A 1 37.76 -2.87 0.35
CA ALA A 1 38.17 -2.35 -0.96
C ALA A 1 39.50 -2.97 -1.42
N GLU A 2 40.53 -2.96 -0.58
CA GLU A 2 41.89 -3.39 -0.95
C GLU A 2 42.03 -4.87 -1.33
N ASN A 3 41.09 -5.73 -0.92
CA ASN A 3 41.12 -7.17 -1.17
C ASN A 3 40.24 -7.61 -2.35
N PHE A 4 39.56 -6.69 -3.05
CA PHE A 4 38.73 -7.03 -4.20
C PHE A 4 39.55 -6.99 -5.49
N ASP A 5 39.36 -7.98 -6.36
CA ASP A 5 39.79 -7.86 -7.75
C ASP A 5 38.85 -6.91 -8.49
N LEU A 6 39.40 -5.81 -9.00
CA LEU A 6 38.67 -4.73 -9.64
C LEU A 6 39.10 -4.53 -11.10
N SER A 7 39.84 -5.49 -11.68
CA SER A 7 40.35 -5.40 -13.06
C SER A 7 39.24 -5.17 -14.08
N ASP A 8 38.07 -5.75 -13.83
CA ASP A 8 36.94 -5.77 -14.76
C ASP A 8 35.94 -4.62 -14.51
N SER A 9 36.28 -3.66 -13.63
CA SER A 9 35.39 -2.55 -13.34
C SER A 9 35.25 -1.60 -14.54
N VAL A 10 34.01 -1.37 -14.98
CA VAL A 10 33.67 -0.42 -16.07
C VAL A 10 34.00 1.05 -15.73
N LEU A 11 34.15 1.38 -14.45
CA LEU A 11 34.57 2.69 -13.96
C LEU A 11 36.10 2.85 -13.90
N GLY A 12 36.84 1.75 -14.08
CA GLY A 12 38.26 1.64 -13.79
C GLY A 12 38.54 1.25 -12.34
N ALA A 13 39.55 0.39 -12.14
CA ALA A 13 39.88 -0.20 -10.83
C ALA A 13 40.11 0.85 -9.73
N GLU A 14 40.84 1.93 -10.01
CA GLU A 14 41.15 2.96 -9.02
C GLU A 14 39.91 3.78 -8.61
N LYS A 15 39.08 4.18 -9.58
CA LYS A 15 37.82 4.90 -9.30
C LYS A 15 36.90 4.04 -8.43
N ARG A 16 36.73 2.77 -8.80
CA ARG A 16 35.90 1.83 -8.03
C ARG A 16 36.48 1.53 -6.64
N LYS A 17 37.80 1.46 -6.50
CA LYS A 17 38.45 1.28 -5.20
C LYS A 17 38.12 2.44 -4.25
N ASN A 18 38.23 3.68 -4.73
CA ASN A 18 37.93 4.88 -3.93
C ASN A 18 36.45 4.95 -3.55
N GLU A 19 35.55 4.62 -4.46
CA GLU A 19 34.11 4.51 -4.18
C GLU A 19 33.81 3.44 -3.11
N LEU A 20 34.47 2.27 -3.16
CA LEU A 20 34.31 1.23 -2.14
C LEU A 20 34.85 1.65 -0.76
N LEU A 21 35.89 2.48 -0.70
CA LEU A 21 36.40 3.04 0.56
C LEU A 21 35.42 4.07 1.14
N GLU A 22 34.81 4.91 0.30
CA GLU A 22 33.75 5.84 0.71
C GLU A 22 32.52 5.10 1.26
N ILE A 23 32.08 4.05 0.56
CA ILE A 23 30.98 3.18 1.04
C ILE A 23 31.35 2.54 2.38
N SER A 24 32.60 2.07 2.53
CA SER A 24 33.08 1.47 3.78
C SER A 24 33.05 2.46 4.94
N ASP A 25 33.48 3.70 4.75
CA ASP A 25 33.41 4.76 5.76
C ASP A 25 31.95 5.08 6.12
N THR A 26 31.08 5.19 5.11
CA THR A 26 29.64 5.42 5.32
C THR A 26 29.02 4.31 6.16
N CYS A 27 29.30 3.04 5.86
CA CYS A 27 28.83 1.89 6.63
C CYS A 27 29.42 1.80 8.04
N GLN A 28 30.61 2.35 8.27
CA GLN A 28 31.22 2.42 9.60
C GLN A 28 30.46 3.40 10.52
N ARG A 29 29.94 4.49 9.95
CA ARG A 29 29.21 5.53 10.69
C ARG A 29 27.71 5.28 10.74
N MET A 30 27.10 4.82 9.65
CA MET A 30 25.65 4.64 9.54
C MET A 30 25.20 3.21 9.87
N PRO A 31 24.08 3.03 10.60
CA PRO A 31 23.21 4.05 11.19
C PRO A 31 23.56 4.41 12.66
N ALA A 32 24.81 4.21 13.08
CA ALA A 32 25.23 4.46 14.48
C ALA A 32 25.28 5.97 14.83
N GLU A 33 25.68 6.81 13.89
CA GLU A 33 25.70 8.27 14.01
C GLU A 33 24.52 8.91 13.25
N PRO A 34 24.17 10.18 13.54
CA PRO A 34 23.28 10.95 12.68
C PRO A 34 23.88 11.16 11.29
N ALA A 35 23.08 10.94 10.24
CA ALA A 35 23.48 11.19 8.85
C ALA A 35 23.81 12.68 8.64
N LYS A 36 24.89 12.96 7.90
CA LYS A 36 25.34 14.34 7.65
C LYS A 36 25.01 14.84 6.24
N GLY A 37 24.96 13.94 5.26
CA GLY A 37 24.62 14.24 3.87
C GLY A 37 23.79 13.14 3.22
N PHE A 38 23.54 13.28 1.92
CA PHE A 38 22.59 12.45 1.17
C PHE A 38 23.05 10.99 1.07
N LYS A 39 24.34 10.72 0.85
CA LYS A 39 24.89 9.35 0.83
C LYS A 39 24.71 8.64 2.18
N ASP A 40 25.01 9.34 3.29
CA ASP A 40 24.78 8.81 4.63
C ASP A 40 23.30 8.43 4.86
N ALA A 41 22.40 9.34 4.50
CA ALA A 41 20.97 9.15 4.71
C ALA A 41 20.42 8.00 3.87
N MET A 42 20.84 7.87 2.60
CA MET A 42 20.40 6.79 1.71
C MET A 42 20.85 5.41 2.22
N GLN A 43 22.11 5.30 2.65
CA GLN A 43 22.64 4.05 3.21
C GLN A 43 21.98 3.70 4.57
N SER A 44 21.77 4.70 5.42
CA SER A 44 21.06 4.54 6.70
C SER A 44 19.62 4.07 6.49
N LYS A 45 18.88 4.73 5.59
CA LYS A 45 17.52 4.33 5.19
C LYS A 45 17.49 2.89 4.67
N TRP A 46 18.43 2.51 3.81
CA TRP A 46 18.51 1.14 3.29
C TRP A 46 18.75 0.10 4.39
N PHE A 47 19.66 0.36 5.34
CA PHE A 47 19.87 -0.55 6.48
C PHE A 47 18.63 -0.67 7.37
N VAL A 48 18.01 0.46 7.73
CA VAL A 48 16.79 0.47 8.54
C VAL A 48 15.67 -0.29 7.83
N TYR A 49 15.51 -0.08 6.52
CA TYR A 49 14.54 -0.80 5.71
C TYR A 49 14.76 -2.32 5.75
N LEU A 50 16.00 -2.78 5.53
CA LEU A 50 16.31 -4.22 5.58
C LEU A 50 15.99 -4.84 6.94
N VAL A 51 16.31 -4.14 8.04
CA VAL A 51 16.01 -4.66 9.38
C VAL A 51 14.50 -4.74 9.61
N CYS A 52 13.78 -3.65 9.36
CA CYS A 52 12.34 -3.55 9.62
C CYS A 52 11.48 -4.44 8.71
N HIS A 53 11.89 -4.66 7.46
CA HIS A 53 11.06 -5.34 6.46
C HIS A 53 11.53 -6.76 6.11
N SER A 54 12.75 -7.14 6.45
CA SER A 54 13.31 -8.45 6.06
C SER A 54 13.94 -9.23 7.20
N LEU A 55 14.71 -8.60 8.10
CA LEU A 55 15.55 -9.32 9.07
C LEU A 55 14.87 -9.54 10.42
N GLU A 56 14.37 -8.47 11.06
CA GLU A 56 13.71 -8.61 12.36
C GLU A 56 12.35 -9.28 12.19
N ARG A 57 11.61 -8.84 11.17
CA ARG A 57 10.32 -9.41 10.79
C ARG A 57 10.06 -9.17 9.32
N TYR A 58 9.42 -10.13 8.66
CA TYR A 58 8.89 -9.89 7.33
C TYR A 58 7.80 -8.82 7.38
N SER A 59 7.99 -7.76 6.59
CA SER A 59 6.94 -6.82 6.23
C SER A 59 7.02 -6.49 4.74
N SER A 60 5.85 -6.50 4.09
CA SER A 60 5.67 -5.87 2.78
C SER A 60 5.70 -4.34 2.93
N GLY A 61 5.76 -3.61 1.83
CA GLY A 61 5.74 -2.14 1.83
C GLY A 61 7.12 -1.52 1.70
N TYR A 62 7.12 -0.23 1.35
CA TYR A 62 8.28 0.64 1.45
C TYR A 62 7.87 2.05 1.93
N ALA A 63 6.96 2.06 2.91
CA ALA A 63 6.16 3.23 3.27
C ALA A 63 6.98 4.33 3.97
N HIS A 64 7.12 5.47 3.30
CA HIS A 64 7.60 6.73 3.87
C HIS A 64 7.31 7.90 2.92
N LEU A 65 7.40 9.12 3.45
CA LEU A 65 7.43 10.36 2.65
C LEU A 65 8.87 10.65 2.24
N GLU A 66 9.30 10.10 1.11
CA GLU A 66 10.71 10.07 0.75
C GLU A 66 11.29 11.47 0.52
N ASP A 67 10.62 12.29 -0.27
CA ASP A 67 11.05 13.64 -0.56
C ASP A 67 11.16 14.51 0.70
N ARG A 68 10.26 14.35 1.68
CA ARG A 68 10.36 15.09 2.96
C ARG A 68 11.40 14.53 3.91
N LEU A 69 11.45 13.20 4.05
CA LEU A 69 12.39 12.53 4.94
C LEU A 69 13.84 12.84 4.54
N MET A 70 14.09 12.86 3.23
CA MET A 70 15.43 12.93 2.67
C MET A 70 15.86 14.36 2.29
N TRP A 71 14.93 15.32 2.23
CA TRP A 71 15.20 16.71 1.84
C TRP A 71 16.32 17.38 2.63
N PRO A 72 16.41 17.30 3.98
CA PRO A 72 17.49 17.97 4.72
C PRO A 72 18.88 17.53 4.27
N TYR A 73 19.04 16.25 3.94
CA TYR A 73 20.30 15.65 3.51
C TYR A 73 20.62 15.95 2.05
N TYR A 74 19.60 15.90 1.18
CA TYR A 74 19.74 16.34 -0.21
C TYR A 74 20.13 17.82 -0.28
N LYS A 75 19.47 18.67 0.49
CA LYS A 75 19.80 20.10 0.56
C LYS A 75 21.24 20.32 1.02
N ALA A 76 21.68 19.62 2.07
CA ALA A 76 23.06 19.73 2.57
C ALA A 76 24.11 19.32 1.54
N SER A 77 23.84 18.26 0.76
CA SER A 77 24.79 17.72 -0.22
C SER A 77 24.76 18.42 -1.58
N VAL A 78 23.58 18.72 -2.10
CA VAL A 78 23.38 19.18 -3.49
C VAL A 78 23.19 20.69 -3.57
N ILE A 79 22.40 21.27 -2.66
CA ILE A 79 22.04 22.70 -2.74
C ILE A 79 23.09 23.56 -2.02
N ASP A 80 23.38 23.22 -0.76
CA ASP A 80 24.26 24.02 0.09
C ASP A 80 25.72 23.56 0.00
N SER A 81 25.96 22.33 -0.46
CA SER A 81 27.30 21.70 -0.52
C SER A 81 28.06 21.75 0.82
N THR A 82 27.34 21.63 1.94
CA THR A 82 27.90 21.72 3.30
C THR A 82 28.35 20.37 3.87
N ALA A 83 27.83 19.26 3.35
CA ALA A 83 28.20 17.90 3.76
C ALA A 83 28.01 16.89 2.62
N GLN A 84 29.00 16.04 2.36
CA GLN A 84 29.04 15.12 1.22
C GLN A 84 28.62 15.81 -0.09
N PRO A 85 29.41 16.81 -0.59
CA PRO A 85 29.02 17.57 -1.77
C PRO A 85 28.74 16.65 -2.96
N MET A 86 27.62 16.89 -3.63
CA MET A 86 27.12 16.11 -4.77
C MET A 86 26.57 17.06 -5.82
N THR A 87 26.71 16.69 -7.09
CA THR A 87 25.89 17.30 -8.14
C THR A 87 24.45 16.75 -8.07
N ARG A 88 23.52 17.41 -8.77
CA ARG A 88 22.14 16.91 -8.86
C ARG A 88 22.10 15.59 -9.64
N GLU A 89 22.95 15.46 -10.64
CA GLU A 89 23.13 14.25 -11.43
C GLU A 89 23.63 13.09 -10.56
N ASP A 90 24.61 13.32 -9.67
CA ASP A 90 25.07 12.29 -8.72
C ASP A 90 23.94 11.84 -7.78
N ALA A 91 23.08 12.77 -7.36
CA ALA A 91 21.95 12.47 -6.49
C ALA A 91 20.87 11.65 -7.22
N ILE A 92 20.60 11.97 -8.49
CA ILE A 92 19.70 11.17 -9.34
C ILE A 92 20.26 9.76 -9.53
N GLU A 93 21.54 9.60 -9.86
CA GLU A 93 22.18 8.28 -10.00
C GLU A 93 22.06 7.47 -8.69
N LEU A 94 22.21 8.10 -7.54
CA LEU A 94 22.05 7.43 -6.25
C LEU A 94 20.61 6.97 -6.00
N ILE A 95 19.60 7.75 -6.42
CA ILE A 95 18.19 7.35 -6.37
C ILE A 95 17.93 6.20 -7.36
N GLU A 96 18.51 6.23 -8.56
CA GLU A 96 18.41 5.12 -9.52
C GLU A 96 19.01 3.83 -8.94
N CYS A 97 20.17 3.91 -8.28
CA CYS A 97 20.77 2.79 -7.56
C CYS A 97 19.82 2.23 -6.50
N GLU A 98 19.16 3.10 -5.74
CA GLU A 98 18.15 2.66 -4.77
C GLU A 98 17.00 1.88 -5.43
N ARG A 99 16.46 2.40 -6.53
CA ARG A 99 15.40 1.73 -7.27
C ARG A 99 15.83 0.33 -7.74
N LEU A 100 17.07 0.21 -8.23
CA LEU A 100 17.66 -1.09 -8.59
C LEU A 100 17.79 -2.00 -7.37
N LYS A 101 18.28 -1.50 -6.22
CA LYS A 101 18.40 -2.28 -4.98
C LYS A 101 17.04 -2.79 -4.48
N VAL A 102 15.99 -1.97 -4.57
CA VAL A 102 14.62 -2.41 -4.27
C VAL A 102 14.17 -3.50 -5.25
N GLY A 103 14.46 -3.34 -6.55
CA GLY A 103 14.18 -4.34 -7.58
C GLY A 103 14.97 -5.65 -7.43
N GLU A 104 16.05 -5.66 -6.65
CA GLU A 104 16.82 -6.86 -6.30
C GLU A 104 16.35 -7.52 -4.99
N ARG A 105 15.42 -6.91 -4.25
CA ARG A 105 14.95 -7.45 -2.97
C ARG A 105 14.04 -8.66 -3.20
N GLY A 106 14.63 -9.85 -3.16
CA GLY A 106 13.89 -11.11 -3.11
C GLY A 106 13.17 -11.30 -1.77
N VAL A 107 11.88 -11.63 -1.82
CA VAL A 107 11.04 -11.82 -0.62
C VAL A 107 10.43 -13.21 -0.59
N ALA A 108 10.67 -13.97 0.48
CA ALA A 108 10.10 -15.30 0.70
C ALA A 108 8.69 -15.25 1.35
N LYS A 109 7.77 -14.44 0.79
CA LYS A 109 6.38 -14.34 1.26
C LYS A 109 5.58 -15.61 0.94
N GLY A 110 4.52 -15.88 1.70
CA GLY A 110 3.68 -17.09 1.52
C GLY A 110 3.08 -17.22 0.11
N ARG A 111 2.74 -18.45 -0.31
CA ARG A 111 2.26 -18.78 -1.68
C ARG A 111 1.13 -17.84 -2.14
N ALA A 112 0.09 -17.68 -1.33
CA ALA A 112 -1.07 -16.82 -1.67
C ALA A 112 -0.66 -15.37 -1.99
N HIS A 113 0.34 -14.83 -1.29
CA HIS A 113 0.83 -13.47 -1.54
C HIS A 113 1.68 -13.38 -2.82
N ARG A 114 2.39 -14.45 -3.20
CA ARG A 114 3.14 -14.51 -4.47
C ARG A 114 2.20 -14.64 -5.66
N GLU A 115 1.16 -15.47 -5.55
CA GLU A 115 0.15 -15.65 -6.59
C GLU A 115 -0.71 -14.39 -6.77
N GLY A 116 -1.06 -13.70 -5.68
CA GLY A 116 -1.83 -12.46 -5.72
C GLY A 116 -1.06 -11.23 -6.21
N GLN A 117 0.24 -11.33 -6.48
CA GLN A 117 1.11 -10.21 -6.89
C GLN A 117 2.00 -10.64 -8.07
N PRO A 118 1.41 -11.02 -9.21
CA PRO A 118 2.16 -11.52 -10.35
C PRO A 118 3.08 -10.44 -10.93
N GLY A 119 4.31 -10.82 -11.27
CA GLY A 119 5.29 -9.94 -11.90
C GLY A 119 6.00 -8.94 -10.98
N ALA A 120 5.71 -8.97 -9.68
CA ALA A 120 6.32 -8.10 -8.66
C ALA A 120 7.09 -8.92 -7.62
N ASN A 121 8.19 -8.37 -7.09
CA ASN A 121 8.92 -9.00 -5.99
C ASN A 121 8.12 -8.87 -4.70
N ASP A 122 7.64 -7.66 -4.40
CA ASP A 122 6.75 -7.31 -3.30
C ASP A 122 6.13 -5.93 -3.55
N LEU A 123 5.21 -5.51 -2.67
CA LEU A 123 4.68 -4.16 -2.75
C LEU A 123 5.69 -3.18 -2.17
N HIS A 124 6.37 -2.42 -3.02
CA HIS A 124 7.25 -1.32 -2.61
C HIS A 124 6.64 0.00 -3.05
N ILE A 125 6.13 0.80 -2.11
CA ILE A 125 5.47 2.08 -2.38
C ILE A 125 6.09 3.16 -1.52
N ILE A 126 6.70 4.14 -2.16
CA ILE A 126 7.10 5.42 -1.56
C ILE A 126 6.06 6.48 -1.87
N THR A 127 5.93 7.47 -0.99
CA THR A 127 4.99 8.58 -1.17
C THR A 127 5.75 9.90 -1.33
N LEU A 128 5.25 10.76 -2.22
CA LEU A 128 5.84 12.06 -2.58
C LEU A 128 4.78 13.17 -2.57
N GLY A 129 5.25 14.41 -2.42
CA GLY A 129 4.50 15.64 -2.61
C GLY A 129 3.54 16.00 -1.46
N GLY A 130 2.38 16.53 -1.84
CA GLY A 130 1.33 16.95 -0.91
C GLY A 130 1.58 18.34 -0.33
N LEU A 131 0.97 18.59 0.84
CA LEU A 131 1.04 19.89 1.51
C LEU A 131 1.73 19.81 2.87
N ASP A 132 2.42 20.87 3.26
CA ASP A 132 2.97 21.02 4.61
C ASP A 132 1.85 21.24 5.65
N GLU A 133 2.22 21.32 6.93
CA GLU A 133 1.28 21.57 8.05
C GLU A 133 0.53 22.91 7.95
N ASN A 134 1.03 23.85 7.14
CA ASN A 134 0.41 25.14 6.88
C ASN A 134 -0.44 25.14 5.61
N GLY A 135 -0.51 24.01 4.90
CA GLY A 135 -1.27 23.86 3.67
C GLY A 135 -0.59 24.46 2.43
N ASN A 136 0.73 24.65 2.46
CA ASN A 136 1.55 25.09 1.32
C ASN A 136 2.08 23.88 0.54
N ASP A 137 2.47 24.08 -0.73
CA ASP A 137 3.13 23.05 -1.53
C ASP A 137 4.40 22.54 -0.83
N ALA A 138 4.47 21.23 -0.58
CA ALA A 138 5.62 20.59 0.04
C ALA A 138 6.57 19.94 -0.98
N CYS A 139 6.25 20.02 -2.28
CA CYS A 139 7.17 19.57 -3.33
C CYS A 139 8.45 20.41 -3.31
N ASN A 140 9.58 19.76 -3.57
CA ASN A 140 10.89 20.38 -3.59
C ASN A 140 11.77 19.75 -4.70
N ASP A 141 13.02 20.20 -4.84
CA ASP A 141 13.90 19.71 -5.91
C ASP A 141 14.20 18.20 -5.81
N LEU A 142 14.16 17.63 -4.61
CA LEU A 142 14.28 16.18 -4.43
C LEU A 142 13.03 15.43 -4.92
N THR A 143 11.82 16.00 -4.75
CA THR A 143 10.60 15.46 -5.36
C THR A 143 10.78 15.29 -6.87
N ASP A 144 11.32 16.32 -7.54
CA ASP A 144 11.57 16.31 -8.97
C ASP A 144 12.69 15.31 -9.34
N ALA A 145 13.79 15.26 -8.58
CA ALA A 145 14.88 14.32 -8.81
C ALA A 145 14.44 12.85 -8.71
N ILE A 146 13.54 12.51 -7.77
CA ILE A 146 12.99 11.16 -7.65
C ILE A 146 12.12 10.80 -8.87
N LEU A 147 11.32 11.76 -9.36
CA LEU A 147 10.50 11.57 -10.56
C LEU A 147 11.35 11.42 -11.83
N GLU A 148 12.46 12.14 -11.92
CA GLU A 148 13.42 12.05 -13.03
C GLU A 148 14.20 10.73 -13.00
N ALA A 149 14.67 10.29 -11.83
CA ALA A 149 15.31 8.98 -11.66
C ALA A 149 14.37 7.84 -12.11
N SER A 150 13.08 7.94 -11.79
CA SER A 150 12.05 6.98 -12.24
C SER A 150 11.90 6.95 -13.76
N LEU A 151 11.90 8.12 -14.42
CA LEU A 151 11.83 8.23 -15.89
C LEU A 151 13.06 7.63 -16.58
N SER A 152 14.23 7.77 -15.96
CA SER A 152 15.50 7.32 -16.50
C SER A 152 15.71 5.81 -16.37
N VAL A 153 15.58 5.25 -15.15
CA VAL A 153 15.91 3.84 -14.88
C VAL A 153 14.79 2.86 -15.21
N ARG A 154 13.53 3.31 -15.25
CA ARG A 154 12.34 2.55 -15.71
C ARG A 154 12.15 1.18 -15.05
N THR A 155 12.38 1.09 -13.74
CA THR A 155 12.10 -0.12 -12.95
C THR A 155 10.63 -0.17 -12.51
N PRO A 156 10.00 -1.36 -12.41
CA PRO A 156 8.61 -1.49 -11.92
C PRO A 156 8.47 -1.19 -10.42
N GLU A 157 9.58 -1.26 -9.67
CA GLU A 157 9.63 -1.03 -8.22
C GLU A 157 10.80 -0.07 -7.87
N PRO A 158 10.67 0.74 -6.80
CA PRO A 158 9.44 1.00 -6.06
C PRO A 158 8.43 1.79 -6.90
N SER A 159 7.15 1.50 -6.67
CA SER A 159 6.04 2.30 -7.17
C SER A 159 5.97 3.65 -6.44
N LEU A 160 5.44 4.66 -7.11
CA LEU A 160 5.31 6.02 -6.58
C LEU A 160 3.85 6.32 -6.23
N GLY A 161 3.60 6.85 -5.03
CA GLY A 161 2.35 7.49 -4.65
C GLY A 161 2.52 9.00 -4.62
N PHE A 162 1.68 9.74 -5.35
CA PHE A 162 1.73 11.20 -5.37
C PHE A 162 0.52 11.80 -4.66
N ARG A 163 0.79 12.62 -3.65
CA ARG A 163 -0.20 13.37 -2.88
C ARG A 163 -0.57 14.64 -3.65
N TYR A 164 -1.68 14.61 -4.37
CA TYR A 164 -2.07 15.71 -5.24
C TYR A 164 -2.94 16.74 -4.54
N SER A 165 -2.55 18.01 -4.70
CA SER A 165 -3.37 19.20 -4.48
C SER A 165 -3.24 20.13 -5.69
N PRO A 166 -4.29 20.88 -6.06
CA PRO A 166 -4.19 21.95 -7.07
C PRO A 166 -3.16 23.04 -6.74
N LYS A 167 -2.74 23.16 -5.46
CA LYS A 167 -1.73 24.11 -5.01
C LYS A 167 -0.31 23.75 -5.43
N ILE A 168 -0.07 22.51 -5.87
CA ILE A 168 1.25 22.05 -6.24
C ILE A 168 1.73 22.76 -7.51
N ASN A 169 2.99 23.17 -7.50
CA ASN A 169 3.63 23.86 -8.60
C ASN A 169 3.53 23.06 -9.93
N GLU A 170 3.50 23.79 -11.04
CA GLU A 170 3.29 23.18 -12.37
C GLU A 170 4.47 22.30 -12.81
N LYS A 171 5.71 22.64 -12.43
CA LYS A 171 6.91 21.88 -12.80
C LYS A 171 6.81 20.43 -12.29
N THR A 172 6.56 20.24 -11.00
CA THR A 172 6.40 18.90 -10.42
C THR A 172 5.17 18.18 -10.99
N ARG A 173 4.05 18.88 -11.20
CA ARG A 173 2.85 18.27 -11.84
C ARG A 173 3.15 17.76 -13.25
N ARG A 174 3.98 18.44 -14.02
CA ARG A 174 4.44 17.98 -15.34
C ARG A 174 5.29 16.72 -15.22
N LEU A 175 6.26 16.67 -14.30
CA LEU A 175 7.07 15.46 -14.10
C LEU A 175 6.25 14.23 -13.65
N VAL A 176 5.22 14.44 -12.83
CA VAL A 176 4.24 13.40 -12.49
C VAL A 176 3.50 12.91 -13.74
N PHE A 177 3.03 13.83 -14.58
CA PHE A 177 2.39 13.49 -15.86
C PHE A 177 3.33 12.71 -16.78
N GLU A 178 4.59 13.14 -16.93
CA GLU A 178 5.56 12.44 -17.77
C GLU A 178 5.74 10.98 -17.32
N ASN A 179 5.84 10.71 -16.02
CA ASN A 179 5.93 9.34 -15.50
C ASN A 179 4.68 8.51 -15.84
N ILE A 180 3.49 9.08 -15.68
CA ILE A 180 2.24 8.41 -16.04
C ILE A 180 2.17 8.14 -17.55
N ALA A 181 2.59 9.12 -18.37
CA ALA A 181 2.58 9.06 -19.82
C ALA A 181 3.54 7.98 -20.38
N GLN A 182 4.59 7.61 -19.64
CA GLN A 182 5.43 6.46 -19.99
C GLN A 182 4.71 5.11 -19.90
N GLY A 183 3.54 5.05 -19.25
CA GLY A 183 2.76 3.83 -19.11
C GLY A 183 3.24 2.91 -17.98
N PHE A 184 4.03 3.41 -17.02
CA PHE A 184 4.47 2.62 -15.85
C PHE A 184 3.33 2.32 -14.87
N GLY A 185 2.23 3.08 -14.94
CA GLY A 185 1.11 2.97 -14.01
C GLY A 185 1.29 3.75 -12.70
N PHE A 186 2.38 4.51 -12.55
CA PHE A 186 2.64 5.37 -11.40
C PHE A 186 3.36 6.67 -11.83
N PRO A 187 3.37 7.76 -11.02
CA PRO A 187 2.77 7.86 -9.70
C PRO A 187 1.25 7.66 -9.66
N SER A 188 0.78 6.87 -8.69
CA SER A 188 -0.66 6.79 -8.38
C SER A 188 -1.08 8.08 -7.69
N ILE A 189 -2.22 8.65 -8.10
CA ILE A 189 -2.66 9.96 -7.58
C ILE A 189 -3.59 9.76 -6.38
N LYS A 190 -3.26 10.43 -5.27
CA LYS A 190 -4.06 10.42 -4.04
C LYS A 190 -4.51 11.83 -3.72
N HIS A 191 -5.74 11.97 -3.24
CA HIS A 191 -6.30 13.27 -2.93
C HIS A 191 -5.79 13.77 -1.58
N GLU A 192 -4.93 14.78 -1.60
CA GLU A 192 -4.22 15.29 -0.43
C GLU A 192 -5.19 15.75 0.67
N GLU A 193 -6.08 16.69 0.36
CA GLU A 193 -6.95 17.30 1.36
C GLU A 193 -8.00 16.33 1.92
N LYS A 194 -8.44 15.34 1.13
CA LYS A 194 -9.39 14.32 1.60
C LYS A 194 -8.69 13.34 2.56
N ASN A 195 -7.49 12.88 2.23
CA ASN A 195 -6.75 11.96 3.09
C ASN A 195 -6.31 12.64 4.39
N THR A 196 -5.76 13.85 4.32
CA THR A 196 -5.37 14.62 5.51
C THR A 196 -6.57 14.86 6.41
N ARG A 197 -7.72 15.26 5.83
CA ARG A 197 -8.97 15.42 6.58
C ARG A 197 -9.48 14.11 7.18
N GLN A 198 -9.40 13.00 6.45
CA GLN A 198 -9.81 11.69 6.97
C GLN A 198 -9.05 11.35 8.26
N MET A 199 -7.74 11.57 8.27
CA MET A 199 -6.90 11.31 9.44
C MET A 199 -7.27 12.17 10.64
N ILE A 200 -7.54 13.46 10.42
CA ILE A 200 -7.95 14.39 11.48
C ILE A 200 -9.36 14.06 11.99
N GLU A 201 -10.34 13.92 11.09
CA GLU A 201 -11.75 13.84 11.45
C GLU A 201 -12.14 12.46 11.98
N HIS A 202 -11.65 11.38 11.36
CA HIS A 202 -12.04 10.02 11.74
C HIS A 202 -11.07 9.38 12.74
N TYR A 203 -9.77 9.57 12.55
CA TYR A 203 -8.74 8.91 13.38
C TYR A 203 -8.16 9.82 14.46
N LYS A 204 -8.59 11.08 14.52
CA LYS A 204 -8.18 12.06 15.55
C LYS A 204 -6.67 12.30 15.58
N VAL A 205 -6.02 12.14 14.44
CA VAL A 205 -4.60 12.46 14.26
C VAL A 205 -4.42 13.98 14.40
N PRO A 206 -3.43 14.46 15.18
CA PRO A 206 -3.10 15.88 15.25
C PRO A 206 -2.83 16.46 13.85
N PRO A 207 -3.30 17.68 13.52
CA PRO A 207 -3.18 18.24 12.17
C PRO A 207 -1.75 18.27 11.61
N ASP A 208 -0.75 18.54 12.45
CA ASP A 208 0.65 18.60 12.04
C ASP A 208 1.21 17.20 11.69
N GLU A 209 0.77 16.16 12.40
CA GLU A 209 1.10 14.76 12.10
C GLU A 209 0.32 14.25 10.89
N ALA A 210 -0.95 14.63 10.78
CA ALA A 210 -1.81 14.29 9.65
C ALA A 210 -1.28 14.86 8.33
N ALA A 211 -0.68 16.05 8.32
CA ALA A 211 -0.03 16.62 7.12
C ALA A 211 1.19 15.80 6.63
N HIS A 212 1.68 14.87 7.44
CA HIS A 212 2.84 14.03 7.17
C HIS A 212 2.46 12.56 6.95
N TRP A 213 1.42 12.33 6.14
CA TRP A 213 0.98 10.98 5.82
C TRP A 213 1.69 10.38 4.61
N ALA A 214 2.05 9.09 4.69
CA ALA A 214 2.52 8.27 3.58
C ALA A 214 1.53 7.12 3.34
N LEU A 215 1.54 6.53 2.16
CA LEU A 215 0.83 5.28 1.93
C LEU A 215 1.53 4.14 2.69
N VAL A 216 0.77 3.40 3.50
CA VAL A 216 1.28 2.23 4.25
C VAL A 216 1.61 1.07 3.30
N LEU A 217 0.76 0.84 2.31
CA LEU A 217 0.97 -0.04 1.17
C LEU A 217 0.45 0.69 -0.08
N CYS A 218 -0.55 0.15 -0.80
CA CYS A 218 -1.01 0.74 -2.05
C CYS A 218 -1.93 1.96 -1.88
N MET A 219 -2.76 1.99 -0.82
CA MET A 219 -3.94 2.87 -0.78
C MET A 219 -4.12 3.67 0.50
N ALA A 220 -3.92 3.06 1.67
CA ALA A 220 -4.28 3.67 2.93
C ALA A 220 -3.20 4.66 3.42
N PRO A 221 -3.58 5.89 3.81
CA PRO A 221 -2.66 6.82 4.47
C PRO A 221 -2.33 6.33 5.89
N GLY A 222 -1.12 6.61 6.34
CA GLY A 222 -0.66 6.44 7.71
C GLY A 222 0.40 7.48 8.03
N VAL A 223 0.59 7.81 9.30
CA VAL A 223 1.54 8.87 9.67
C VAL A 223 2.98 8.43 9.44
N GLY A 224 3.76 9.34 8.83
CA GLY A 224 5.17 9.19 8.47
C GLY A 224 6.12 10.06 9.31
N LYS A 225 5.74 10.42 10.55
CA LYS A 225 6.65 11.08 11.53
C LYS A 225 7.25 10.06 12.49
N ARG A 226 8.23 10.47 13.30
CA ARG A 226 8.87 9.61 14.33
C ARG A 226 7.88 9.07 15.37
N ARG A 227 6.82 9.83 15.66
CA ARG A 227 5.68 9.42 16.48
C ARG A 227 4.50 9.08 15.57
N GLY A 228 3.72 8.06 15.95
CA GLY A 228 2.45 7.74 15.28
C GLY A 228 2.49 6.80 14.09
N LEU A 229 3.66 6.23 13.74
CA LEU A 229 3.71 5.27 12.63
C LEU A 229 2.90 4.02 12.94
N GLN A 230 2.14 3.55 11.97
CA GLN A 230 1.56 2.21 12.00
C GLN A 230 2.71 1.17 11.97
N LYS A 231 2.76 0.29 12.96
CA LYS A 231 3.88 -0.68 13.12
C LYS A 231 3.58 -2.09 12.60
N THR A 232 2.32 -2.41 12.31
CA THR A 232 1.93 -3.74 11.83
C THR A 232 0.66 -3.69 11.00
N ARG A 233 0.44 -4.72 10.18
CA ARG A 233 -0.75 -4.91 9.36
C ARG A 233 -1.98 -5.35 10.16
N THR A 234 -1.80 -5.81 11.41
CA THR A 234 -2.94 -6.14 12.31
C THR A 234 -3.66 -4.88 12.80
N GLU A 235 -3.06 -3.70 12.70
CA GLU A 235 -3.72 -2.40 12.89
C GLU A 235 -4.65 -2.10 11.70
N GLY A 236 -4.06 -1.97 10.52
CA GLY A 236 -4.74 -1.65 9.26
C GLY A 236 -4.24 -2.53 8.12
N GLY A 237 -5.18 -3.07 7.35
CA GLY A 237 -4.93 -4.01 6.26
C GLY A 237 -5.77 -5.28 6.36
N GLY A 238 -5.70 -6.08 5.31
CA GLY A 238 -6.55 -7.25 5.12
C GLY A 238 -7.36 -7.20 3.83
N LEU A 239 -8.06 -8.28 3.52
CA LEU A 239 -8.99 -8.40 2.40
C LEU A 239 -10.29 -9.02 2.92
N ILE A 240 -11.43 -8.44 2.54
CA ILE A 240 -12.76 -9.05 2.68
C ILE A 240 -13.38 -9.11 1.30
N TRP A 241 -13.59 -10.31 0.76
CA TRP A 241 -14.13 -10.51 -0.60
C TRP A 241 -15.65 -10.33 -0.60
N ILE A 242 -16.10 -9.16 -1.06
CA ILE A 242 -17.50 -8.75 -1.00
C ILE A 242 -18.35 -9.48 -2.05
N ASP A 243 -17.80 -9.73 -3.23
CA ASP A 243 -18.38 -10.58 -4.27
C ASP A 243 -18.65 -12.01 -3.77
N LYS A 244 -17.72 -12.59 -3.00
CA LYS A 244 -17.94 -13.91 -2.41
C LYS A 244 -19.07 -13.87 -1.38
N CYS A 245 -19.16 -12.82 -0.55
CA CYS A 245 -20.29 -12.64 0.37
C CYS A 245 -21.63 -12.54 -0.39
N CYS A 246 -21.63 -11.91 -1.56
CA CYS A 246 -22.80 -11.84 -2.44
C CYS A 246 -23.20 -13.23 -2.93
N GLU A 247 -22.27 -14.03 -3.46
CA GLU A 247 -22.57 -15.41 -3.86
C GLU A 247 -23.12 -16.25 -2.68
N LEU A 248 -22.51 -16.15 -1.50
CA LEU A 248 -22.98 -16.87 -0.31
C LEU A 248 -24.43 -16.52 0.06
N ALA A 249 -24.89 -15.29 -0.21
CA ALA A 249 -26.27 -14.89 0.01
C ALA A 249 -27.26 -15.64 -0.90
N PHE A 250 -26.86 -16.03 -2.11
CA PHE A 250 -27.68 -16.84 -3.02
C PHE A 250 -27.78 -18.31 -2.62
N TYR A 251 -26.86 -18.81 -1.80
CA TYR A 251 -26.72 -20.23 -1.49
C TYR A 251 -26.75 -20.55 0.02
N ASP A 252 -27.51 -19.78 0.81
CA ASP A 252 -27.69 -20.00 2.26
C ASP A 252 -26.35 -20.12 3.02
N GLY A 253 -25.35 -19.32 2.62
CA GLY A 253 -24.00 -19.33 3.19
C GLY A 253 -23.10 -20.49 2.76
N PHE A 254 -23.54 -21.35 1.83
CA PHE A 254 -22.77 -22.48 1.34
C PHE A 254 -21.95 -22.10 0.10
N ASP A 255 -20.63 -22.28 0.17
CA ASP A 255 -19.71 -22.07 -0.94
C ASP A 255 -19.69 -23.31 -1.83
N TYR A 256 -20.58 -23.40 -2.81
CA TYR A 256 -20.61 -24.53 -3.74
C TYR A 256 -19.56 -24.45 -4.86
N SER A 257 -19.09 -23.25 -5.20
CA SER A 257 -18.29 -22.99 -6.41
C SER A 257 -16.79 -23.16 -6.21
N PHE A 258 -16.30 -22.99 -4.98
CA PHE A 258 -14.88 -23.06 -4.68
C PHE A 258 -14.55 -24.07 -3.59
N ALA A 259 -14.94 -23.80 -2.34
CA ALA A 259 -14.52 -24.62 -1.19
C ALA A 259 -15.41 -25.84 -0.93
N ASN A 260 -16.64 -25.86 -1.47
CA ASN A 260 -17.66 -26.90 -1.23
C ASN A 260 -17.95 -27.15 0.26
N ILE A 261 -18.05 -26.08 1.04
CA ILE A 261 -18.32 -26.10 2.48
C ILE A 261 -19.25 -24.96 2.90
N GLN A 262 -19.82 -25.06 4.11
CA GLN A 262 -20.53 -23.94 4.73
C GLN A 262 -19.51 -22.87 5.19
N THR A 263 -19.36 -21.81 4.40
CA THR A 263 -18.37 -20.74 4.65
C THR A 263 -18.97 -19.61 5.49
N GLY A 264 -20.25 -19.27 5.25
CA GLY A 264 -20.97 -18.21 5.95
C GLY A 264 -22.17 -18.71 6.75
N PRO A 265 -22.86 -17.81 7.49
CA PRO A 265 -24.10 -18.15 8.20
C PRO A 265 -25.20 -18.59 7.22
N LYS A 266 -26.14 -19.40 7.72
CA LYS A 266 -27.36 -19.75 6.99
C LYS A 266 -28.34 -18.57 6.97
N THR A 267 -28.39 -17.86 5.86
CA THR A 267 -29.14 -16.62 5.68
C THR A 267 -30.50 -16.80 4.99
N GLY A 268 -30.86 -18.04 4.62
CA GLY A 268 -32.10 -18.39 3.95
C GLY A 268 -31.88 -18.94 2.53
N ASP A 269 -32.86 -19.70 2.05
CA ASP A 269 -32.92 -20.22 0.69
C ASP A 269 -33.37 -19.13 -0.28
N ALA A 270 -32.43 -18.63 -1.09
CA ALA A 270 -32.68 -17.49 -1.96
C ALA A 270 -33.74 -17.75 -3.05
N THR A 271 -33.99 -19.02 -3.41
CA THR A 271 -35.06 -19.37 -4.36
C THR A 271 -36.46 -19.00 -3.83
N LYS A 272 -36.58 -18.82 -2.51
CA LYS A 272 -37.83 -18.49 -1.83
C LYS A 272 -38.03 -17.00 -1.58
N PHE A 273 -36.99 -16.16 -1.75
CA PHE A 273 -37.10 -14.72 -1.54
C PHE A 273 -38.14 -14.10 -2.49
N LYS A 274 -39.00 -13.25 -1.93
CA LYS A 274 -40.12 -12.59 -2.61
C LYS A 274 -39.87 -11.10 -2.82
N ALA A 275 -38.90 -10.53 -2.11
CA ALA A 275 -38.49 -9.14 -2.25
C ALA A 275 -36.96 -9.02 -2.34
N PHE A 276 -36.47 -7.97 -3.01
CA PHE A 276 -35.03 -7.70 -3.13
C PHE A 276 -34.39 -7.48 -1.76
N GLU A 277 -35.13 -6.87 -0.84
CA GLU A 277 -34.70 -6.58 0.52
C GLU A 277 -34.35 -7.85 1.30
N GLU A 278 -34.98 -9.00 1.00
CA GLU A 278 -34.62 -10.28 1.62
C GLU A 278 -33.24 -10.77 1.15
N LEU A 279 -32.95 -10.64 -0.15
CA LEU A 279 -31.62 -10.94 -0.70
C LEU A 279 -30.56 -9.98 -0.15
N PHE A 280 -30.88 -8.69 -0.09
CA PHE A 280 -29.95 -7.68 0.44
C PHE A 280 -29.66 -7.91 1.92
N ALA A 281 -30.67 -8.22 2.73
CA ALA A 281 -30.49 -8.56 4.15
C ALA A 281 -29.68 -9.86 4.34
N ALA A 282 -29.82 -10.84 3.45
CA ALA A 282 -28.97 -12.03 3.45
C ALA A 282 -27.51 -11.67 3.15
N PHE A 283 -27.26 -10.83 2.14
CA PHE A 283 -25.93 -10.32 1.81
C PHE A 283 -25.30 -9.52 2.96
N GLU A 284 -26.04 -8.61 3.59
CA GLU A 284 -25.57 -7.83 4.75
C GLU A 284 -25.11 -8.75 5.88
N LYS A 285 -25.85 -9.82 6.19
CA LYS A 285 -25.46 -10.81 7.20
C LYS A 285 -24.19 -11.58 6.84
N GLN A 286 -23.97 -11.89 5.55
CA GLN A 286 -22.72 -12.51 5.10
C GLN A 286 -21.53 -11.56 5.30
N VAL A 287 -21.69 -10.29 4.91
CA VAL A 287 -20.65 -9.26 5.06
C VAL A 287 -20.37 -8.97 6.54
N GLU A 288 -21.40 -8.87 7.38
CA GLU A 288 -21.27 -8.68 8.83
C GLU A 288 -20.46 -9.82 9.46
N PHE A 289 -20.79 -11.06 9.13
CA PHE A 289 -20.07 -12.23 9.63
C PHE A 289 -18.59 -12.21 9.21
N ALA A 290 -18.31 -11.98 7.92
CA ALA A 290 -16.95 -11.93 7.39
C ALA A 290 -16.14 -10.80 8.03
N THR A 291 -16.73 -9.63 8.18
CA THR A 291 -16.12 -8.46 8.82
C THR A 291 -15.80 -8.72 10.29
N ALA A 292 -16.76 -9.27 11.04
CA ALA A 292 -16.57 -9.57 12.45
C ALA A 292 -15.47 -10.63 12.66
N LEU A 293 -15.36 -11.63 11.77
CA LEU A 293 -14.30 -12.64 11.83
C LEU A 293 -12.93 -12.03 11.51
N HIS A 294 -12.87 -11.17 10.48
CA HIS A 294 -11.66 -10.49 10.04
C HIS A 294 -11.01 -9.67 11.16
N TYR A 295 -11.77 -8.78 11.80
CA TYR A 295 -11.25 -7.94 12.88
C TYR A 295 -10.90 -8.75 14.14
N ARG A 296 -11.70 -9.76 14.50
CA ARG A 296 -11.35 -10.66 15.60
C ARG A 296 -10.02 -11.37 15.37
N HIS A 297 -9.76 -11.82 14.14
CA HIS A 297 -8.49 -12.46 13.80
C HIS A 297 -7.31 -11.48 13.94
N LYS A 298 -7.48 -10.24 13.47
CA LYS A 298 -6.47 -9.18 13.61
C LYS A 298 -6.16 -8.89 15.08
N ASP A 299 -7.17 -8.73 15.93
CA ASP A 299 -6.99 -8.44 17.36
C ASP A 299 -6.33 -9.58 18.13
N VAL A 300 -6.73 -10.83 17.85
CA VAL A 300 -6.09 -12.01 18.45
C VAL A 300 -4.63 -12.09 18.03
N THR A 301 -4.34 -11.82 16.76
CA THR A 301 -2.97 -11.80 16.23
C THR A 301 -2.17 -10.66 16.88
N ARG A 302 -2.74 -9.47 17.02
CA ARG A 302 -2.11 -8.32 17.70
C ARG A 302 -1.70 -8.63 19.14
N ARG A 303 -2.56 -9.32 19.89
CA ARG A 303 -2.25 -9.79 21.25
C ARG A 303 -1.10 -10.81 21.26
N ALA A 304 -1.05 -11.70 20.26
CA ALA A 304 0.06 -12.63 20.11
C ALA A 304 1.36 -11.91 19.71
N GLU A 305 1.27 -10.88 18.86
CA GLU A 305 2.41 -10.05 18.45
C GLU A 305 3.10 -9.41 19.65
N ILE A 306 2.31 -8.70 20.47
CA ILE A 306 2.80 -8.03 21.70
C ILE A 306 3.47 -9.02 22.65
N LYS A 307 2.94 -10.25 22.75
CA LYS A 307 3.37 -11.21 23.77
C LYS A 307 4.55 -12.07 23.34
N PHE A 308 4.64 -12.45 22.07
CA PHE A 308 5.50 -13.55 21.65
C PHE A 308 6.48 -13.20 20.52
N ILE A 309 6.17 -12.19 19.71
CA ILE A 309 6.95 -11.87 18.50
C ILE A 309 7.16 -10.37 18.36
N GLU A 310 7.53 -9.72 19.46
CA GLU A 310 7.81 -8.28 19.53
C GLU A 310 8.98 -7.87 18.61
N SER A 311 9.01 -6.60 18.20
CA SER A 311 10.03 -6.04 17.31
C SER A 311 10.81 -4.91 18.01
N PRO A 312 11.83 -5.23 18.83
CA PRO A 312 12.58 -4.23 19.60
C PRO A 312 13.32 -3.20 18.74
N PHE A 313 13.82 -3.55 17.55
CA PHE A 313 14.43 -2.57 16.66
C PHE A 313 13.38 -1.58 16.14
N VAL A 314 12.23 -2.06 15.65
CA VAL A 314 11.11 -1.17 15.27
C VAL A 314 10.64 -0.30 16.45
N ALA A 315 10.58 -0.86 17.67
CA ALA A 315 10.23 -0.11 18.87
C ALA A 315 11.22 1.03 19.13
N SER A 316 12.52 0.76 18.95
CA SER A 316 13.58 1.73 19.18
C SER A 316 13.54 2.95 18.26
N LEU A 317 12.90 2.82 17.10
CA LEU A 317 12.75 3.91 16.12
C LEU A 317 11.55 4.82 16.41
N GLY A 318 10.61 4.40 17.25
CA GLY A 318 9.38 5.13 17.55
C GLY A 318 9.46 5.88 18.88
N ASP A 319 9.36 7.21 18.85
CA ASP A 319 9.50 8.05 20.06
C ASP A 319 8.50 7.67 21.16
N ALA A 320 7.26 7.31 20.79
CA ALA A 320 6.25 6.88 21.77
C ALA A 320 6.59 5.55 22.46
N CYS A 321 7.26 4.62 21.77
CA CYS A 321 7.68 3.36 22.35
C CYS A 321 8.86 3.58 23.31
N MET A 322 9.79 4.46 22.93
CA MET A 322 10.97 4.78 23.72
C MET A 322 10.64 5.56 25.00
N ASP A 323 9.76 6.54 24.93
CA ASP A 323 9.35 7.33 26.11
C ASP A 323 8.65 6.46 27.17
N ASP A 324 7.82 5.51 26.72
CA ASP A 324 7.00 4.67 27.60
C ASP A 324 7.66 3.32 27.95
N GLY A 325 8.79 2.99 27.33
CA GLY A 325 9.47 1.70 27.51
C GLY A 325 8.62 0.49 27.08
N VAL A 326 7.87 0.62 25.98
CA VAL A 326 7.00 -0.45 25.46
C VAL A 326 7.46 -0.99 24.11
N GLY A 327 7.00 -2.20 23.79
CA GLY A 327 7.24 -2.82 22.49
C GLY A 327 6.58 -2.07 21.32
N ALA A 328 7.00 -2.38 20.10
CA ALA A 328 6.51 -1.79 18.85
C ALA A 328 5.02 -2.08 18.64
N PHE A 329 4.54 -3.20 19.18
CA PHE A 329 3.18 -3.65 18.95
C PHE A 329 2.17 -3.22 20.02
N VAL A 330 2.58 -2.41 20.98
CA VAL A 330 1.63 -1.68 21.84
C VAL A 330 1.26 -0.39 21.12
N ASP A 331 -0.02 -0.20 20.80
CA ASP A 331 -0.46 1.09 20.26
C ASP A 331 -0.52 2.14 21.39
N LYS A 332 0.16 3.25 21.15
CA LYS A 332 0.34 4.39 22.08
C LYS A 332 -0.08 5.72 21.45
N THR A 333 -0.58 5.67 20.22
CA THR A 333 -0.86 6.87 19.44
C THR A 333 -2.33 6.86 19.03
N TYR A 334 -2.60 6.88 17.73
CA TYR A 334 -3.94 6.83 17.18
C TYR A 334 -4.08 5.60 16.29
N PRO A 335 -5.30 5.04 16.20
CA PRO A 335 -5.53 3.85 15.42
C PRO A 335 -5.49 4.19 13.93
N ASN A 336 -5.15 3.20 13.10
CA ASN A 336 -5.27 3.29 11.64
C ASN A 336 -6.02 2.08 11.06
N PRO A 337 -7.31 1.89 11.41
CA PRO A 337 -8.04 0.67 11.11
C PRO A 337 -8.68 0.75 9.73
N TRP A 338 -7.94 0.33 8.72
CA TRP A 338 -8.45 0.17 7.36
C TRP A 338 -8.49 -1.31 6.96
N ASN A 339 -9.32 -1.62 5.96
CA ASN A 339 -9.39 -2.92 5.32
C ASN A 339 -9.70 -2.74 3.83
N ASN A 340 -9.29 -3.68 2.98
CA ASN A 340 -9.65 -3.66 1.56
C ASN A 340 -10.82 -4.60 1.29
N THR A 341 -11.72 -4.16 0.44
CA THR A 341 -12.96 -4.83 0.10
C THR A 341 -13.01 -5.13 -1.40
N PRO A 342 -12.16 -6.04 -1.91
CA PRO A 342 -12.23 -6.41 -3.32
C PRO A 342 -13.60 -7.03 -3.66
N GLY A 343 -13.99 -6.91 -4.94
CA GLY A 343 -15.23 -7.48 -5.45
C GLY A 343 -16.50 -6.64 -5.19
N GLU A 344 -16.39 -5.46 -4.58
CA GLU A 344 -17.52 -4.57 -4.33
C GLU A 344 -18.33 -4.25 -5.60
N GLN A 345 -17.66 -3.90 -6.70
CA GLN A 345 -18.32 -3.55 -7.95
C GLN A 345 -19.05 -4.77 -8.54
N ALA A 346 -18.43 -5.96 -8.49
CA ALA A 346 -19.06 -7.19 -8.96
C ALA A 346 -20.30 -7.53 -8.13
N ALA A 347 -20.24 -7.37 -6.80
CA ALA A 347 -21.40 -7.54 -5.92
C ALA A 347 -22.49 -6.51 -6.24
N ALA A 348 -22.14 -5.22 -6.37
CA ALA A 348 -23.08 -4.14 -6.66
C ALA A 348 -23.80 -4.36 -7.99
N ASP A 349 -23.05 -4.65 -9.06
CA ASP A 349 -23.61 -4.92 -10.40
C ASP A 349 -24.49 -6.18 -10.41
N SER A 350 -24.11 -7.22 -9.66
CA SER A 350 -24.91 -8.45 -9.54
C SER A 350 -26.24 -8.18 -8.82
N LEU A 351 -26.20 -7.45 -7.70
CA LEU A 351 -27.40 -7.07 -6.95
C LEU A 351 -28.31 -6.15 -7.78
N ALA A 352 -27.74 -5.20 -8.52
CA ALA A 352 -28.48 -4.31 -9.41
C ALA A 352 -29.16 -5.08 -10.56
N ALA A 353 -28.47 -6.04 -11.16
CA ALA A 353 -29.03 -6.88 -12.22
C ALA A 353 -30.20 -7.74 -11.72
N VAL A 354 -30.05 -8.36 -10.53
CA VAL A 354 -31.13 -9.15 -9.92
C VAL A 354 -32.31 -8.27 -9.51
N LYS A 355 -32.06 -7.12 -8.89
CA LYS A 355 -33.13 -6.16 -8.55
C LYS A 355 -33.95 -5.82 -9.79
N LYS A 356 -33.28 -5.44 -10.88
CA LYS A 356 -33.93 -5.08 -12.13
C LYS A 356 -34.68 -6.25 -12.75
N LEU A 357 -34.00 -7.36 -13.03
CA LEU A 357 -34.54 -8.40 -13.91
C LEU A 357 -35.48 -9.38 -13.19
N VAL A 358 -35.34 -9.54 -11.87
CA VAL A 358 -36.17 -10.45 -11.08
C VAL A 358 -37.30 -9.72 -10.36
N PHE A 359 -37.00 -8.59 -9.70
CA PHE A 359 -37.97 -7.93 -8.82
C PHE A 359 -38.73 -6.79 -9.51
N ASP A 360 -38.05 -5.95 -10.29
CA ASP A 360 -38.67 -4.80 -10.97
C ASP A 360 -39.37 -5.24 -12.28
N ASP A 361 -38.62 -5.83 -13.21
CA ASP A 361 -39.09 -6.22 -14.55
C ASP A 361 -39.73 -7.62 -14.57
N LYS A 362 -39.47 -8.45 -13.55
CA LYS A 362 -40.00 -9.82 -13.40
C LYS A 362 -39.79 -10.72 -14.63
N LYS A 363 -38.67 -10.53 -15.32
CA LYS A 363 -38.26 -11.32 -16.49
C LYS A 363 -37.82 -12.74 -16.11
N TYR A 364 -37.23 -12.89 -14.92
CA TYR A 364 -36.78 -14.17 -14.35
C TYR A 364 -37.27 -14.31 -12.91
N THR A 365 -37.28 -15.53 -12.39
CA THR A 365 -37.47 -15.79 -10.96
C THR A 365 -36.14 -15.94 -10.23
N MET A 366 -36.15 -15.87 -8.90
CA MET A 366 -34.95 -16.17 -8.09
C MET A 366 -34.45 -17.61 -8.32
N GLU A 367 -35.36 -18.57 -8.50
CA GLU A 367 -35.01 -19.95 -8.81
C GLU A 367 -34.28 -20.07 -10.15
N ASP A 368 -34.74 -19.34 -11.18
CA ASP A 368 -34.07 -19.30 -12.48
C ASP A 368 -32.63 -18.79 -12.35
N VAL A 369 -32.42 -17.70 -11.59
CA VAL A 369 -31.09 -17.11 -11.37
C VAL A 369 -30.17 -18.06 -10.61
N VAL A 370 -30.62 -18.64 -9.51
CA VAL A 370 -29.82 -19.58 -8.69
C VAL A 370 -29.43 -20.83 -9.51
N ASN A 371 -30.34 -21.35 -10.34
CA ASN A 371 -30.06 -22.48 -11.21
C ASN A 371 -29.08 -22.10 -12.34
N ALA A 372 -29.26 -20.94 -12.97
CA ALA A 372 -28.36 -20.45 -14.01
C ALA A 372 -26.93 -20.24 -13.47
N MET A 373 -26.78 -19.61 -12.30
CA MET A 373 -25.48 -19.43 -11.64
C MET A 373 -24.80 -20.77 -11.32
N LYS A 374 -25.56 -21.75 -10.81
CA LYS A 374 -25.03 -23.09 -10.50
C LYS A 374 -24.58 -23.85 -11.75
N ALA A 375 -25.21 -23.59 -12.89
CA ALA A 375 -24.87 -24.16 -14.18
C ALA A 375 -23.77 -23.38 -14.93
N ASP A 376 -23.17 -22.34 -14.34
CA ASP A 376 -22.25 -21.43 -15.03
C ASP A 376 -22.88 -20.87 -16.32
N PHE A 377 -24.17 -20.53 -16.24
CA PHE A 377 -25.03 -20.08 -17.33
C PHE A 377 -25.13 -21.02 -18.54
N LYS A 378 -24.64 -22.27 -18.45
CA LYS A 378 -24.79 -23.26 -19.54
C LYS A 378 -26.27 -23.61 -19.72
N GLY A 379 -26.80 -23.29 -20.90
CA GLY A 379 -28.25 -23.40 -21.18
C GLY A 379 -29.07 -22.14 -20.87
N TYR A 380 -28.44 -21.08 -20.34
CA TYR A 380 -29.08 -19.83 -19.89
C TYR A 380 -28.43 -18.58 -20.54
N GLU A 381 -27.93 -18.68 -21.78
CA GLU A 381 -27.15 -17.61 -22.41
C GLU A 381 -27.95 -16.31 -22.61
N GLU A 382 -29.25 -16.39 -22.90
CA GLU A 382 -30.15 -15.22 -22.96
C GLU A 382 -30.15 -14.48 -21.62
N MET A 383 -30.35 -15.19 -20.50
CA MET A 383 -30.30 -14.61 -19.16
C MET A 383 -28.93 -14.01 -18.86
N ARG A 384 -27.84 -14.66 -19.26
CA ARG A 384 -26.48 -14.12 -19.09
C ARG A 384 -26.34 -12.78 -19.79
N LYS A 385 -26.77 -12.68 -21.05
CA LYS A 385 -26.73 -11.43 -21.83
C LYS A 385 -27.59 -10.34 -21.21
N ASP A 386 -28.78 -10.68 -20.74
CA ASP A 386 -29.66 -9.73 -20.06
C ASP A 386 -29.04 -9.20 -18.76
N MET A 387 -28.47 -10.08 -17.94
CA MET A 387 -27.77 -9.70 -16.70
C MET A 387 -26.55 -8.81 -16.98
N LEU A 388 -25.80 -9.09 -18.05
CA LEU A 388 -24.70 -8.24 -18.51
C LEU A 388 -25.19 -6.87 -19.00
N ALA A 389 -26.33 -6.82 -19.69
CA ALA A 389 -26.93 -5.59 -20.20
C ALA A 389 -27.69 -4.75 -19.16
N ALA A 390 -27.96 -5.31 -17.97
CA ALA A 390 -28.53 -4.55 -16.85
C ALA A 390 -27.60 -3.38 -16.44
N PRO A 391 -28.08 -2.36 -15.70
CA PRO A 391 -27.27 -1.24 -15.24
C PRO A 391 -25.97 -1.69 -14.56
N LYS A 392 -24.89 -0.92 -14.77
CA LYS A 392 -23.54 -1.19 -14.27
C LYS A 392 -22.92 0.07 -13.68
N TRP A 393 -22.11 -0.12 -12.64
CA TRP A 393 -21.29 0.93 -12.05
C TRP A 393 -20.42 1.65 -13.10
N GLY A 394 -20.27 2.97 -12.95
CA GLY A 394 -19.38 3.79 -13.79
C GLY A 394 -20.01 4.40 -15.04
N ASN A 395 -21.34 4.53 -15.10
CA ASN A 395 -22.08 5.09 -16.26
C ASN A 395 -22.94 6.33 -15.90
N ASP A 396 -22.46 7.17 -14.98
CA ASP A 396 -23.21 8.27 -14.32
C ASP A 396 -24.48 7.73 -13.61
#